data_AF-A0AAQ5YF41-F1
#
_entry.id   AF-A0AAQ5YF41-F1
#
_cell.length_a   1.000
_cell.length_b   1.000
_cell.length_c   1.000
_cell.angle_alpha   90.00
_cell.angle_beta   90.00
_cell.angle_gamma   90.00
#
_symmetry.space_group_name_H-M   'P 1'
#
loop_
_entity.id
_entity.type
_entity.pdbx_description
1 polymer ?
#
loop_
_entity_poly.entity_id
_entity_poly.type
_entity_poly.pdbx_seq_one_letter_code
_entity_poly.pdbx_strand_id
1 'polypeptide(L)'
;MTLSELWHCMKWETYSSTMEIHAHSCWSKAVDCALHSSGAVEKWDGISFEGGSMQQSLKQAGIWGCLQAAVLTAKIAQYILTSDISQRTKCCLLSVHLFKCVLCCSMREPQSDLQYASHSIGDELLPGVDLFCEPNRVHLGTTVACLNFVCHWLFTTGYCITLLPILALYLHFVGTVCRDVQRTVEGKILKMRVLTELCLFTEAMKEALQLTQGIGVPLPYGHYVSNASLRPLKTFYSNRSLLDNVEALEELVNCDFAPEVRTLYGPTVCVRFNLARTQLVLALTNSVRGHPIGEEARTASCFVNSEHHEQDTQETEGSCLQTVKPTILTLHTGKEELTQERIEFLLLEGASSLLQSISQQLTAQSCSEMENLELTIEFNLLKANLYLQQGYAALSSEMAVSSLVLLQTSPVLVRGSSEQYAKDNSVSNTLHGDYPKAVEARERIGVSMWLRCRFALIHSLVADVTGTAALFPGKNMNEEVAQLLQEGLNECVIWGDHNTQALLMVEGAQLEALRGKTDDSMAMLQVVPWIVVPWKGPSLSSRHNPLPGRICTSSVRLREILKQLPLRTIQAPPVLKDTHKM
;
A
#
# COMPACT_ATOMS: atom_id res chain seq x y z
N MET A 1 -1.22 0.42 -40.02
CA MET A 1 -2.32 0.78 -39.10
C MET A 1 -2.42 2.29 -39.08
N THR A 2 -3.56 2.87 -39.44
CA THR A 2 -3.72 4.33 -39.45
C THR A 2 -3.96 4.86 -38.03
N LEU A 3 -3.64 6.12 -37.75
CA LEU A 3 -3.94 6.78 -36.46
C LEU A 3 -5.43 6.68 -36.07
N SER A 4 -6.34 6.54 -37.04
CA SER A 4 -7.77 6.31 -36.79
C SER A 4 -8.10 4.91 -36.30
N GLU A 5 -7.33 3.88 -36.68
CA GLU A 5 -7.51 2.51 -36.19
C GLU A 5 -6.99 2.35 -34.75
N LEU A 6 -5.89 3.03 -34.41
CA LEU A 6 -5.39 3.16 -33.03
C LEU A 6 -6.42 3.83 -32.11
N TRP A 7 -7.11 4.86 -32.61
CA TRP A 7 -8.19 5.55 -31.89
C TRP A 7 -9.38 4.62 -31.57
N HIS A 8 -9.77 3.77 -32.52
CA HIS A 8 -10.89 2.84 -32.33
C HIS A 8 -10.61 1.76 -31.28
N CYS A 9 -9.37 1.29 -31.13
CA CYS A 9 -9.05 0.29 -30.11
C CYS A 9 -9.01 0.87 -28.68
N MET A 10 -8.86 2.19 -28.49
CA MET A 10 -8.84 2.81 -27.14
C MET A 10 -10.21 2.88 -26.45
N LYS A 11 -11.33 2.70 -27.15
CA LYS A 11 -12.67 3.10 -26.66
C LYS A 11 -13.50 1.99 -26.01
N TRP A 12 -12.97 0.80 -25.81
CA TRP A 12 -13.76 -0.36 -25.39
C TRP A 12 -13.49 -0.78 -23.94
N GLU A 13 -14.55 -0.91 -23.11
CA GLU A 13 -14.44 -1.01 -21.65
C GLU A 13 -15.05 -2.26 -20.99
N THR A 14 -15.66 -3.22 -21.72
CA THR A 14 -16.11 -4.51 -21.13
C THR A 14 -16.24 -5.61 -22.20
N TYR A 15 -15.78 -6.84 -21.93
CA TYR A 15 -15.68 -7.89 -22.94
C TYR A 15 -15.97 -9.33 -22.46
N SER A 16 -16.47 -10.14 -23.39
CA SER A 16 -16.57 -11.60 -23.33
C SER A 16 -15.26 -12.27 -23.74
N SER A 17 -15.05 -13.55 -23.40
CA SER A 17 -13.78 -14.28 -23.58
C SER A 17 -13.22 -14.31 -25.01
N THR A 18 -14.07 -14.27 -26.04
CA THR A 18 -13.62 -14.17 -27.45
C THR A 18 -13.20 -12.75 -27.82
N MET A 19 -13.83 -11.72 -27.25
CA MET A 19 -13.48 -10.33 -27.48
C MET A 19 -12.20 -9.93 -26.75
N GLU A 20 -11.88 -10.55 -25.61
CA GLU A 20 -10.62 -10.35 -24.88
C GLU A 20 -9.39 -10.73 -25.72
N ILE A 21 -9.44 -11.86 -26.45
CA ILE A 21 -8.35 -12.32 -27.32
C ILE A 21 -8.13 -11.35 -28.48
N HIS A 22 -9.21 -10.85 -29.08
CA HIS A 22 -9.14 -9.85 -30.16
C HIS A 22 -8.65 -8.49 -29.65
N ALA A 23 -9.09 -8.06 -28.46
CA ALA A 23 -8.61 -6.86 -27.81
C ALA A 23 -7.12 -6.95 -27.49
N HIS A 24 -6.66 -8.09 -26.96
CA HIS A 24 -5.24 -8.34 -26.70
C HIS A 24 -4.42 -8.20 -27.98
N SER A 25 -4.84 -8.87 -29.07
CA SER A 25 -4.15 -8.78 -30.34
C SER A 25 -4.12 -7.34 -30.89
N CYS A 26 -5.22 -6.58 -30.79
CA CYS A 26 -5.21 -5.18 -31.25
C CYS A 26 -4.27 -4.31 -30.39
N TRP A 27 -4.39 -4.39 -29.07
CA TRP A 27 -3.62 -3.56 -28.16
C TRP A 27 -2.13 -3.90 -28.19
N SER A 28 -1.75 -5.18 -28.25
CA SER A 28 -0.35 -5.57 -28.43
C SER A 28 0.22 -5.06 -29.76
N LYS A 29 -0.53 -5.18 -30.88
CA LYS A 29 -0.10 -4.60 -32.16
C LYS A 29 0.01 -3.07 -32.11
N ALA A 30 -0.87 -2.41 -31.37
CA ALA A 30 -0.82 -0.97 -31.17
C ALA A 30 0.41 -0.54 -30.35
N VAL A 31 0.77 -1.31 -29.31
CA VAL A 31 2.01 -1.12 -28.56
C VAL A 31 3.22 -1.31 -29.47
N ASP A 32 3.23 -2.36 -30.29
CA ASP A 32 4.31 -2.62 -31.25
C ASP A 32 4.49 -1.47 -32.25
N CYS A 33 3.38 -0.92 -32.75
CA CYS A 33 3.39 0.25 -33.64
C CYS A 33 3.94 1.49 -32.92
N ALA A 34 3.51 1.74 -31.68
CA ALA A 34 3.95 2.91 -30.91
C ALA A 34 5.43 2.84 -30.52
N LEU A 35 5.96 1.64 -30.29
CA LEU A 35 7.36 1.42 -29.93
C LEU A 35 8.27 1.13 -31.13
N HIS A 36 7.72 1.01 -32.34
CA HIS A 36 8.42 0.55 -33.54
C HIS A 36 9.19 -0.76 -33.33
N SER A 37 8.60 -1.71 -32.58
CA SER A 37 9.20 -3.01 -32.32
C SER A 37 8.14 -4.10 -32.22
N SER A 38 8.43 -5.28 -32.77
CA SER A 38 7.47 -6.39 -32.82
C SER A 38 7.56 -7.27 -31.56
N GLY A 39 6.40 -7.60 -30.99
CA GLY A 39 6.25 -8.45 -29.81
C GLY A 39 6.73 -7.77 -28.53
N ALA A 40 6.55 -6.45 -28.41
CA ALA A 40 7.14 -5.66 -27.34
C ALA A 40 6.64 -6.07 -25.95
N VAL A 41 5.36 -6.46 -25.85
CA VAL A 41 4.74 -6.91 -24.59
C VAL A 41 5.25 -8.30 -24.20
N GLU A 42 5.35 -9.21 -25.17
CA GLU A 42 5.76 -10.59 -24.94
C GLU A 42 7.27 -10.70 -24.64
N LYS A 43 8.09 -9.94 -25.36
CA LYS A 43 9.56 -9.95 -25.23
C LYS A 43 10.11 -9.22 -24.02
N TRP A 44 9.30 -8.39 -23.34
CA TRP A 44 9.77 -7.64 -22.18
C TRP A 44 10.31 -8.60 -21.11
N ASP A 45 11.53 -8.38 -20.62
CA ASP A 45 12.20 -9.26 -19.65
C ASP A 45 12.15 -8.72 -18.21
N GLY A 46 11.53 -7.56 -18.00
CA GLY A 46 11.44 -6.91 -16.69
C GLY A 46 12.65 -6.06 -16.30
N ILE A 47 13.67 -5.94 -17.17
CA ILE A 47 14.92 -5.22 -16.89
C ILE A 47 15.22 -4.19 -17.97
N SER A 48 14.95 -4.50 -19.25
CA SER A 48 15.15 -3.58 -20.37
C SER A 48 14.51 -4.07 -21.68
N PHE A 49 14.35 -3.16 -22.64
CA PHE A 49 13.96 -3.52 -23.99
C PHE A 49 15.23 -3.93 -24.73
N GLU A 50 15.42 -5.22 -25.06
CA GLU A 50 16.52 -5.75 -25.90
C GLU A 50 17.87 -5.00 -25.73
N GLY A 51 18.41 -4.92 -24.51
CA GLY A 51 19.73 -4.31 -24.25
C GLY A 51 19.80 -2.78 -24.36
N GLY A 52 18.66 -2.08 -24.41
CA GLY A 52 18.58 -0.62 -24.52
C GLY A 52 18.28 0.12 -23.22
N SER A 53 18.91 1.29 -23.04
CA SER A 53 18.59 2.23 -21.96
C SER A 53 17.23 2.93 -22.21
N MET A 54 16.62 3.55 -21.19
CA MET A 54 15.42 4.40 -21.35
C MET A 54 15.57 5.45 -22.47
N GLN A 55 16.81 5.91 -22.71
CA GLN A 55 17.12 6.85 -23.79
C GLN A 55 16.97 6.24 -25.18
N GLN A 56 17.18 4.93 -25.33
CA GLN A 56 17.00 4.22 -26.60
C GLN A 56 15.51 4.04 -26.91
N SER A 57 14.71 3.63 -25.92
CA SER A 57 13.24 3.57 -26.04
C SER A 57 12.67 4.93 -26.46
N LEU A 58 13.16 6.01 -25.83
CA LEU A 58 12.75 7.37 -26.17
C LEU A 58 13.20 7.81 -27.56
N LYS A 59 14.43 7.48 -27.99
CA LYS A 59 14.91 7.78 -29.35
C LYS A 59 14.11 7.07 -30.43
N GLN A 60 13.63 5.87 -30.14
CA GLN A 60 12.90 5.03 -31.09
C GLN A 60 11.41 5.38 -31.17
N ALA A 61 10.74 5.55 -30.02
CA ALA A 61 9.29 5.76 -29.95
C ALA A 61 8.90 7.25 -29.87
N GLY A 62 9.81 8.11 -29.39
CA GLY A 62 9.49 9.48 -29.03
C GLY A 62 8.58 9.58 -27.80
N ILE A 63 8.32 10.81 -27.35
CA ILE A 63 7.53 11.09 -26.13
C ILE A 63 6.10 10.54 -26.26
N TRP A 64 5.43 10.83 -27.38
CA TRP A 64 4.06 10.38 -27.62
C TRP A 64 3.98 8.87 -27.84
N GLY A 65 4.96 8.24 -28.51
CA GLY A 65 4.98 6.78 -28.67
C GLY A 65 5.15 6.08 -27.31
N CYS A 66 6.05 6.56 -26.45
CA CYS A 66 6.17 6.07 -25.07
C CYS A 66 4.87 6.27 -24.29
N LEU A 67 4.25 7.45 -24.36
CA LEU A 67 3.01 7.75 -23.64
C LEU A 67 1.84 6.88 -24.10
N GLN A 68 1.65 6.72 -25.42
CA GLN A 68 0.62 5.84 -26.00
C GLN A 68 0.84 4.38 -25.60
N ALA A 69 2.07 3.88 -25.74
CA ALA A 69 2.41 2.51 -25.36
C ALA A 69 2.22 2.28 -23.85
N ALA A 70 2.54 3.27 -23.00
CA ALA A 70 2.32 3.19 -21.55
C ALA A 70 0.83 3.04 -21.20
N VAL A 71 -0.04 3.83 -21.84
CA VAL A 71 -1.49 3.76 -21.65
C VAL A 71 -2.06 2.43 -22.16
N LEU A 72 -1.63 1.96 -23.33
CA LEU A 72 -2.10 0.69 -23.89
C LEU A 72 -1.68 -0.52 -23.06
N THR A 73 -0.43 -0.55 -22.57
CA THR A 73 0.05 -1.61 -21.68
C THR A 73 -0.69 -1.61 -20.33
N ALA A 74 -0.98 -0.43 -19.76
CA ALA A 74 -1.83 -0.33 -18.58
C ALA A 74 -3.24 -0.91 -18.82
N LYS A 75 -3.83 -0.68 -20.00
CA LYS A 75 -5.13 -1.26 -20.37
C LYS A 75 -5.09 -2.78 -20.55
N ILE A 76 -4.06 -3.32 -21.19
CA ILE A 76 -3.86 -4.77 -21.29
C ILE A 76 -3.81 -5.37 -19.89
N ALA A 77 -3.05 -4.76 -18.98
CA ALA A 77 -2.98 -5.19 -17.59
C ALA A 77 -4.32 -5.06 -16.86
N GLN A 78 -5.06 -3.97 -17.09
CA GLN A 78 -6.32 -3.71 -16.39
C GLN A 78 -7.47 -4.61 -16.82
N TYR A 79 -7.63 -4.83 -18.13
CA TYR A 79 -8.84 -5.45 -18.69
C TYR A 79 -8.63 -6.84 -19.27
N ILE A 80 -7.39 -7.28 -19.51
CA ILE A 80 -7.12 -8.57 -20.16
C ILE A 80 -6.42 -9.55 -19.21
N LEU A 81 -5.36 -9.10 -18.54
CA LEU A 81 -4.54 -9.96 -17.67
C LEU A 81 -5.10 -10.10 -16.25
N THR A 82 -6.42 -10.06 -16.07
CA THR A 82 -7.07 -10.00 -14.75
C THR A 82 -6.88 -11.25 -13.90
N SER A 83 -6.58 -12.39 -14.52
CA SER A 83 -6.48 -13.71 -13.87
C SER A 83 -5.09 -14.08 -13.33
N ASP A 84 -4.02 -13.46 -13.83
CA ASP A 84 -2.62 -13.77 -13.48
C ASP A 84 -1.92 -12.51 -12.95
N ILE A 85 -1.62 -12.47 -11.65
CA ILE A 85 -0.97 -11.33 -10.98
C ILE A 85 0.43 -11.11 -11.53
N SER A 86 1.15 -12.17 -11.89
CA SER A 86 2.51 -12.09 -12.42
C SER A 86 2.53 -11.42 -13.79
N GLN A 87 1.70 -11.89 -14.72
CA GLN A 87 1.60 -11.28 -16.06
C GLN A 87 1.06 -9.86 -16.01
N ARG A 88 0.03 -9.62 -15.17
CA ARG A 88 -0.52 -8.29 -14.94
C ARG A 88 0.53 -7.33 -14.41
N THR A 89 1.33 -7.77 -13.43
CA THR A 89 2.43 -6.98 -12.86
C THR A 89 3.52 -6.73 -13.89
N LYS A 90 3.90 -7.73 -14.69
CA LYS A 90 4.88 -7.57 -15.77
C LYS A 90 4.46 -6.49 -16.77
N CYS A 91 3.17 -6.49 -17.15
CA CYS A 91 2.62 -5.50 -18.07
C CYS A 91 2.53 -4.10 -17.42
N CYS A 92 2.14 -4.02 -16.14
CA CYS A 92 2.22 -2.77 -15.37
C CYS A 92 3.66 -2.23 -15.30
N LEU A 93 4.67 -3.06 -15.06
CA LEU A 93 6.07 -2.64 -15.01
C LEU A 93 6.58 -2.13 -16.36
N LEU A 94 6.11 -2.70 -17.48
CA LEU A 94 6.38 -2.14 -18.81
C LEU A 94 5.74 -0.75 -18.95
N SER A 95 4.49 -0.59 -18.52
CA SER A 95 3.81 0.72 -18.50
C SER A 95 4.60 1.75 -17.68
N VAL A 96 5.08 1.38 -16.48
CA VAL A 96 5.95 2.21 -15.63
C VAL A 96 7.21 2.62 -16.37
N HIS A 97 7.92 1.67 -17.00
CA HIS A 97 9.14 1.97 -17.76
C HIS A 97 8.88 3.03 -18.83
N LEU A 98 7.77 2.93 -19.55
CA LEU A 98 7.40 3.85 -20.61
C LEU A 98 6.98 5.23 -20.09
N PHE A 99 6.22 5.30 -18.99
CA PHE A 99 5.94 6.57 -18.31
C PHE A 99 7.21 7.22 -17.77
N LYS A 100 8.16 6.44 -17.25
CA LYS A 100 9.47 6.96 -16.82
C LYS A 100 10.28 7.52 -17.97
N CYS A 101 10.18 6.95 -19.18
CA CYS A 101 10.81 7.55 -20.36
C CYS A 101 10.30 8.98 -20.63
N VAL A 102 9.00 9.24 -20.39
CA VAL A 102 8.41 10.59 -20.50
C VAL A 102 8.98 11.52 -19.42
N LEU A 103 9.08 11.07 -18.16
CA LEU A 103 9.70 11.85 -17.07
C LEU A 103 11.16 12.21 -17.38
N CYS A 104 11.93 11.26 -17.93
CA CYS A 104 13.34 11.44 -18.28
C CYS A 104 13.59 12.45 -19.40
N CYS A 105 12.54 12.95 -20.06
CA CYS A 105 12.67 14.01 -21.06
C CYS A 105 12.96 15.38 -20.40
N SER A 106 12.72 15.52 -19.10
CA SER A 106 13.00 16.74 -18.34
C SER A 106 14.27 16.59 -17.52
N MET A 107 15.22 17.50 -17.68
CA MET A 107 16.46 17.54 -16.88
C MET A 107 16.21 17.92 -15.40
N ARG A 108 15.01 18.38 -15.07
CA ARG A 108 14.62 18.77 -13.70
C ARG A 108 14.24 17.58 -12.83
N GLU A 109 14.01 16.42 -13.45
CA GLU A 109 13.43 15.27 -12.80
C GLU A 109 14.52 14.35 -12.19
N PRO A 110 14.33 13.88 -10.93
CA PRO A 110 15.26 12.99 -10.27
C PRO A 110 15.53 11.70 -11.06
N GLN A 111 16.78 11.24 -11.05
CA GLN A 111 17.15 9.96 -11.71
C GLN A 111 16.88 8.74 -10.83
N SER A 112 16.86 8.92 -9.51
CA SER A 112 16.60 7.86 -8.55
C SER A 112 15.15 7.89 -8.10
N ASP A 113 14.45 6.75 -8.21
CA ASP A 113 13.04 6.62 -7.85
C ASP A 113 12.75 7.05 -6.42
N LEU A 114 13.66 6.75 -5.48
CA LEU A 114 13.51 7.13 -4.07
C LEU A 114 13.45 8.65 -3.83
N GLN A 115 14.07 9.46 -4.70
CA GLN A 115 14.08 10.91 -4.56
C GLN A 115 12.69 11.52 -4.78
N TYR A 116 11.79 10.79 -5.46
CA TYR A 116 10.37 11.16 -5.60
C TYR A 116 9.56 11.08 -4.29
N ALA A 117 10.14 10.56 -3.20
CA ALA A 117 9.50 10.63 -1.89
C ALA A 117 9.25 12.08 -1.44
N SER A 118 10.23 12.96 -1.66
CA SER A 118 10.17 14.37 -1.26
C SER A 118 10.04 15.35 -2.44
N HIS A 119 10.29 14.89 -3.68
CA HIS A 119 10.14 15.69 -4.89
C HIS A 119 8.69 15.78 -5.36
N SER A 120 8.33 16.93 -5.91
CA SER A 120 7.07 17.19 -6.60
C SER A 120 7.38 17.82 -7.95
N ILE A 121 6.76 17.31 -9.01
CA ILE A 121 6.87 17.89 -10.35
C ILE A 121 6.25 19.30 -10.31
N GLY A 122 6.96 20.27 -10.87
CA GLY A 122 6.50 21.66 -10.92
C GLY A 122 5.33 21.89 -11.88
N ASP A 123 5.03 23.16 -12.15
CA ASP A 123 3.87 23.58 -12.97
C ASP A 123 3.90 23.02 -14.40
N GLU A 124 5.09 22.81 -14.95
CA GLU A 124 5.30 22.25 -16.28
C GLU A 124 6.19 21.01 -16.21
N LEU A 125 5.66 19.86 -16.66
CA LEU A 125 6.44 18.63 -16.80
C LEU A 125 7.55 18.79 -17.86
N LEU A 126 7.19 19.34 -19.03
CA LEU A 126 8.09 19.65 -20.12
C LEU A 126 7.91 21.12 -20.50
N PRO A 127 8.94 21.97 -20.36
CA PRO A 127 8.81 23.39 -20.61
C PRO A 127 8.27 23.70 -22.01
N GLY A 128 7.14 24.40 -22.09
CA GLY A 128 6.50 24.80 -23.35
C GLY A 128 5.85 23.66 -24.16
N VAL A 129 5.69 22.46 -23.61
CA VAL A 129 5.04 21.32 -24.29
C VAL A 129 3.77 20.91 -23.55
N ASP A 130 2.62 21.10 -24.20
CA ASP A 130 1.37 20.50 -23.76
C ASP A 130 1.20 19.11 -24.39
N LEU A 131 1.30 18.07 -23.56
CA LEU A 131 1.18 16.68 -23.97
C LEU A 131 -0.20 16.32 -24.53
N PHE A 132 -1.24 17.06 -24.13
CA PHE A 132 -2.65 16.74 -24.40
C PHE A 132 -3.33 17.74 -25.36
N CYS A 133 -2.55 18.66 -25.95
CA CYS A 133 -2.99 19.61 -26.97
C CYS A 133 -3.72 18.96 -28.15
N GLU A 134 -3.32 17.74 -28.54
CA GLU A 134 -3.95 16.95 -29.60
C GLU A 134 -4.64 15.70 -29.01
N PRO A 135 -5.94 15.78 -28.67
CA PRO A 135 -6.66 14.67 -28.02
C PRO A 135 -6.60 13.37 -28.82
N ASN A 136 -6.54 13.46 -30.16
CA ASN A 136 -6.44 12.34 -31.08
C ASN A 136 -5.16 11.50 -30.91
N ARG A 137 -4.11 12.08 -30.31
CA ARG A 137 -2.88 11.34 -29.99
C ARG A 137 -2.99 10.61 -28.67
N VAL A 138 -3.33 11.33 -27.60
CA VAL A 138 -3.46 10.77 -26.25
C VAL A 138 -4.57 11.50 -25.51
N HIS A 139 -5.50 10.75 -24.94
CA HIS A 139 -6.59 11.31 -24.14
C HIS A 139 -6.18 11.44 -22.67
N LEU A 140 -6.34 12.65 -22.10
CA LEU A 140 -5.97 12.96 -20.72
C LEU A 140 -6.71 12.08 -19.71
N GLY A 141 -8.04 11.99 -19.81
CA GLY A 141 -8.85 11.21 -18.84
C GLY A 141 -8.47 9.73 -18.82
N THR A 142 -8.13 9.17 -19.99
CA THR A 142 -7.66 7.77 -20.09
C THR A 142 -6.28 7.60 -19.49
N THR A 143 -5.38 8.56 -19.72
CA THR A 143 -4.03 8.56 -19.15
C THR A 143 -4.09 8.61 -17.63
N VAL A 144 -4.92 9.49 -17.08
CA VAL A 144 -5.15 9.62 -15.63
C VAL A 144 -5.73 8.32 -15.05
N ALA A 145 -6.73 7.72 -15.69
CA ALA A 145 -7.31 6.45 -15.24
C ALA A 145 -6.28 5.31 -15.24
N CYS A 146 -5.48 5.19 -16.32
CA CYS A 146 -4.41 4.20 -16.41
C CYS A 146 -3.31 4.41 -15.36
N LEU A 147 -2.90 5.66 -15.12
CA LEU A 147 -1.94 5.98 -14.06
C LEU A 147 -2.50 5.66 -12.67
N ASN A 148 -3.77 6.00 -12.41
CA ASN A 148 -4.44 5.66 -11.16
C ASN A 148 -4.45 4.15 -10.91
N PHE A 149 -4.81 3.37 -11.94
CA PHE A 149 -4.79 1.91 -11.91
C PHE A 149 -3.37 1.38 -11.62
N VAL A 150 -2.37 1.80 -12.41
CA VAL A 150 -0.98 1.35 -12.24
C VAL A 150 -0.47 1.72 -10.84
N CYS A 151 -0.80 2.92 -10.33
CA CYS A 151 -0.37 3.34 -9.01
C CYS A 151 -0.89 2.40 -7.91
N HIS A 152 -2.19 2.11 -7.93
CA HIS A 152 -2.81 1.21 -6.96
C HIS A 152 -2.34 -0.24 -7.13
N TRP A 153 -2.10 -0.70 -8.37
CA TRP A 153 -1.59 -2.04 -8.63
C TRP A 153 -0.19 -2.23 -8.05
N LEU A 154 0.72 -1.28 -8.28
CA LEU A 154 2.09 -1.32 -7.74
C LEU A 154 2.11 -1.25 -6.21
N PHE A 155 1.27 -0.41 -5.62
CA PHE A 155 1.11 -0.36 -4.16
C PHE A 155 0.60 -1.71 -3.63
N THR A 156 -0.37 -2.29 -4.31
CA THR A 156 -1.01 -3.54 -3.92
C THR A 156 -0.03 -4.71 -3.94
N THR A 157 0.83 -4.75 -4.96
CA THR A 157 1.86 -5.77 -5.19
C THR A 157 3.21 -5.49 -4.54
N GLY A 158 3.36 -4.39 -3.79
CA GLY A 158 4.57 -4.09 -2.99
C GLY A 158 5.72 -3.38 -3.73
N TYR A 159 5.50 -2.86 -4.94
CA TYR A 159 6.49 -2.12 -5.74
C TYR A 159 6.55 -0.62 -5.36
N CYS A 160 6.64 -0.31 -4.07
CA CYS A 160 6.50 1.05 -3.55
C CYS A 160 7.60 2.02 -4.02
N ILE A 161 8.85 1.57 -4.21
CA ILE A 161 9.92 2.43 -4.73
C ILE A 161 9.64 2.81 -6.20
N THR A 162 9.35 1.81 -7.04
CA THR A 162 9.02 1.99 -8.46
C THR A 162 7.76 2.85 -8.67
N LEU A 163 6.85 2.85 -7.69
CA LEU A 163 5.64 3.65 -7.69
C LEU A 163 5.89 5.14 -7.52
N LEU A 164 6.92 5.57 -6.77
CA LEU A 164 7.12 6.98 -6.41
C LEU A 164 7.15 7.94 -7.63
N PRO A 165 7.93 7.69 -8.71
CA PRO A 165 7.93 8.55 -9.89
C PRO A 165 6.57 8.59 -10.60
N ILE A 166 5.89 7.45 -10.66
CA ILE A 166 4.60 7.31 -11.34
C ILE A 166 3.51 8.03 -10.57
N LEU A 167 3.56 7.97 -9.24
CA LEU A 167 2.66 8.70 -8.36
C LEU A 167 2.88 10.21 -8.45
N ALA A 168 4.14 10.66 -8.56
CA ALA A 168 4.45 12.06 -8.79
C ALA A 168 3.90 12.56 -10.15
N LEU A 169 4.04 11.74 -11.20
CA LEU A 169 3.44 12.02 -12.51
C LEU A 169 1.91 12.07 -12.45
N TYR A 170 1.29 11.11 -11.77
CA TYR A 170 -0.16 11.09 -11.54
C TYR A 170 -0.62 12.36 -10.83
N LEU A 171 0.02 12.72 -9.70
CA LEU A 171 -0.28 13.93 -8.93
C LEU A 171 -0.11 15.21 -9.74
N HIS A 172 0.90 15.28 -10.62
CA HIS A 172 1.06 16.39 -11.53
C HIS A 172 -0.13 16.50 -12.51
N PHE A 173 -0.53 15.39 -13.14
CA PHE A 173 -1.67 15.42 -14.06
C PHE A 173 -2.99 15.74 -13.36
N VAL A 174 -3.31 15.10 -12.24
CA VAL A 174 -4.60 15.36 -11.56
C VAL A 174 -4.63 16.72 -10.87
N GLY A 175 -3.52 17.16 -10.28
CA GLY A 175 -3.45 18.43 -9.56
C GLY A 175 -3.23 19.64 -10.47
N THR A 176 -2.20 19.58 -11.31
CA THR A 176 -1.76 20.75 -12.10
C THR A 176 -2.54 20.87 -13.40
N VAL A 177 -2.72 19.76 -14.12
CA VAL A 177 -3.36 19.74 -15.45
C VAL A 177 -4.89 19.67 -15.33
N CYS A 178 -5.44 18.68 -14.63
CA CYS A 178 -6.88 18.49 -14.48
C CYS A 178 -7.51 19.40 -13.41
N ARG A 179 -6.73 19.78 -12.39
CA ARG A 179 -7.22 20.47 -11.18
C ARG A 179 -8.36 19.74 -10.47
N ASP A 180 -8.29 18.42 -10.49
CA ASP A 180 -9.23 17.54 -9.79
C ASP A 180 -8.81 17.41 -8.33
N VAL A 181 -9.51 18.13 -7.46
CA VAL A 181 -9.26 18.14 -6.02
C VAL A 181 -9.36 16.73 -5.42
N GLN A 182 -10.42 15.98 -5.76
CA GLN A 182 -10.66 14.69 -5.13
C GLN A 182 -9.55 13.70 -5.50
N ARG A 183 -9.22 13.58 -6.78
CA ARG A 183 -8.15 12.70 -7.27
C ARG A 183 -6.78 13.09 -6.74
N THR A 184 -6.52 14.39 -6.58
CA THR A 184 -5.28 14.91 -6.00
C THR A 184 -5.13 14.48 -4.53
N VAL A 185 -6.20 14.62 -3.75
CA VAL A 185 -6.19 14.24 -2.33
C VAL A 185 -6.06 12.73 -2.18
N GLU A 186 -6.80 11.94 -2.97
CA GLU A 186 -6.66 10.47 -2.97
C GLU A 186 -5.25 10.02 -3.37
N GLY A 187 -4.63 10.67 -4.37
CA GLY A 187 -3.23 10.43 -4.73
C GLY A 187 -2.24 10.78 -3.61
N LYS A 188 -2.49 11.86 -2.86
CA LYS A 188 -1.67 12.24 -1.70
C LYS A 188 -1.87 11.29 -0.51
N ILE A 189 -3.08 10.78 -0.28
CA ILE A 189 -3.33 9.71 0.69
C ILE A 189 -2.56 8.45 0.29
N LEU A 190 -2.57 8.08 -0.99
CA LEU A 190 -1.76 6.97 -1.49
C LEU A 190 -0.26 7.23 -1.26
N LYS A 191 0.23 8.45 -1.51
CA LYS A 191 1.63 8.84 -1.24
C LYS A 191 1.97 8.62 0.23
N MET A 192 1.11 9.08 1.14
CA MET A 192 1.29 8.86 2.58
C MET A 192 1.41 7.36 2.93
N ARG A 193 0.55 6.51 2.37
CA ARG A 193 0.59 5.04 2.57
C ARG A 193 1.87 4.42 2.02
N VAL A 194 2.30 4.83 0.83
CA VAL A 194 3.55 4.36 0.20
C VAL A 194 4.76 4.72 1.05
N LEU A 195 4.84 5.96 1.53
CA LEU A 195 5.91 6.42 2.40
C LEU A 195 5.92 5.67 3.73
N THR A 196 4.74 5.35 4.27
CA THR A 196 4.58 4.52 5.47
C THR A 196 5.13 3.11 5.26
N GLU A 197 4.79 2.46 4.15
CA GLU A 197 5.30 1.12 3.81
C GLU A 197 6.81 1.09 3.53
N LEU A 198 7.39 2.23 3.12
CA LEU A 198 8.84 2.39 2.95
C LEU A 198 9.55 2.83 4.24
N CYS A 199 8.82 3.01 5.35
CA CYS A 199 9.32 3.55 6.62
C CYS A 199 9.96 4.96 6.49
N LEU A 200 9.56 5.73 5.48
CA LEU A 200 9.94 7.14 5.29
C LEU A 200 9.01 8.03 6.12
N PHE A 201 9.09 7.88 7.45
CA PHE A 201 8.14 8.47 8.38
C PHE A 201 8.16 10.01 8.39
N THR A 202 9.33 10.63 8.19
CA THR A 202 9.46 12.09 8.12
C THR A 202 8.59 12.66 6.99
N GLU A 203 8.69 12.08 5.80
CA GLU A 203 7.92 12.46 4.62
C GLU A 203 6.44 12.10 4.79
N ALA A 204 6.13 10.92 5.35
CA ALA A 204 4.75 10.48 5.58
C ALA A 204 4.01 11.43 6.54
N MET A 205 4.65 11.82 7.65
CA MET A 205 4.15 12.77 8.63
C MET A 205 3.88 14.13 8.00
N LYS A 206 4.83 14.63 7.21
CA LYS A 206 4.70 15.90 6.50
C LYS A 206 3.49 15.89 5.57
N GLU A 207 3.32 14.87 4.74
CA GLU A 207 2.15 14.76 3.84
C GLU A 207 0.84 14.64 4.63
N ALA A 208 0.83 13.87 5.73
CA ALA A 208 -0.35 13.71 6.59
C ALA A 208 -0.84 15.03 7.17
N LEU A 209 0.08 15.80 7.76
CA LEU A 209 -0.25 17.07 8.42
C LEU A 209 -0.56 18.17 7.40
N GLN A 210 0.10 18.18 6.23
CA GLN A 210 -0.23 19.12 5.15
C GLN A 210 -1.64 18.89 4.59
N LEU A 211 -2.07 17.64 4.46
CA LEU A 211 -3.41 17.29 4.00
C LEU A 211 -4.51 17.79 4.94
N THR A 212 -4.30 17.80 6.27
CA THR A 212 -5.33 18.31 7.20
C THR A 212 -5.56 19.82 7.06
N GLN A 213 -4.56 20.54 6.56
CA GLN A 213 -4.61 21.99 6.31
C GLN A 213 -4.91 22.34 4.84
N GLY A 214 -5.02 21.36 3.94
CA GLY A 214 -5.25 21.61 2.51
C GLY A 214 -4.02 22.11 1.74
N ILE A 215 -2.82 22.01 2.31
CA ILE A 215 -1.58 22.49 1.69
C ILE A 215 -1.25 21.63 0.46
N GLY A 216 -0.94 22.30 -0.65
CA GLY A 216 -0.53 21.64 -1.90
C GLY A 216 -1.68 20.95 -2.65
N VAL A 217 -2.94 21.29 -2.34
CA VAL A 217 -4.12 20.86 -3.09
C VAL A 217 -4.66 22.06 -3.88
N PRO A 218 -4.54 22.07 -5.22
CA PRO A 218 -5.06 23.14 -6.05
C PRO A 218 -6.59 23.06 -6.15
N LEU A 219 -7.27 24.20 -6.02
CA LEU A 219 -8.71 24.31 -6.25
C LEU A 219 -8.99 24.35 -7.76
N PRO A 220 -10.23 24.02 -8.20
CA PRO A 220 -10.56 23.92 -9.63
C PRO A 220 -10.26 25.20 -10.43
N TYR A 221 -10.39 26.36 -9.79
CA TYR A 221 -10.16 27.68 -10.40
C TYR A 221 -8.70 28.16 -10.29
N GLY A 222 -7.76 27.32 -9.82
CA GLY A 222 -6.32 27.62 -9.74
C GLY A 222 -5.87 28.37 -8.48
N HIS A 223 -6.78 28.61 -7.54
CA HIS A 223 -6.43 29.11 -6.22
C HIS A 223 -5.98 27.96 -5.31
N TYR A 224 -5.14 28.25 -4.32
CA TYR A 224 -4.87 27.34 -3.22
C TYR A 224 -5.79 27.67 -2.04
N VAL A 225 -5.99 26.71 -1.14
CA VAL A 225 -6.63 26.96 0.16
C VAL A 225 -5.86 28.10 0.85
N SER A 226 -6.59 29.11 1.36
CA SER A 226 -5.98 30.33 1.89
C SER A 226 -4.94 30.03 2.98
N ASN A 227 -3.73 30.56 2.81
CA ASN A 227 -2.62 30.36 3.75
C ASN A 227 -2.77 31.11 5.08
N ALA A 228 -3.79 31.97 5.23
CA ALA A 228 -3.94 32.88 6.37
C ALA A 228 -4.23 32.18 7.71
N SER A 229 -4.61 30.89 7.70
CA SER A 229 -4.95 30.10 8.89
C SER A 229 -4.03 28.90 9.15
N LEU A 230 -2.91 28.77 8.43
CA LEU A 230 -2.02 27.62 8.54
C LEU A 230 -1.28 27.64 9.88
N ARG A 231 -1.39 26.53 10.63
CA ARG A 231 -0.63 26.35 11.86
C ARG A 231 0.78 25.82 11.53
N PRO A 232 1.84 26.32 12.19
CA PRO A 232 3.17 25.73 12.05
C PRO A 232 3.14 24.25 12.42
N LEU A 233 3.60 23.40 11.51
CA LEU A 233 3.64 21.95 11.69
C LEU A 233 4.89 21.53 12.45
N LYS A 234 4.74 20.61 13.41
CA LYS A 234 5.88 19.98 14.09
C LYS A 234 6.55 19.00 13.14
N THR A 235 7.88 19.07 13.10
CA THR A 235 8.67 18.22 12.20
C THR A 235 9.05 16.93 12.94
N PHE A 236 8.67 15.80 12.36
CA PHE A 236 9.15 14.49 12.79
C PHE A 236 10.52 14.21 12.18
N TYR A 237 11.43 13.61 12.94
CA TYR A 237 12.77 13.24 12.48
C TYR A 237 12.98 11.73 12.60
N SER A 238 13.01 11.03 11.47
CA SER A 238 13.17 9.57 11.40
C SER A 238 14.50 9.04 11.95
N ASN A 239 15.52 9.89 12.08
CA ASN A 239 16.81 9.54 12.67
C ASN A 239 16.85 9.71 14.20
N ARG A 240 15.72 10.02 14.83
CA ARG A 240 15.59 10.19 16.28
C ARG A 240 14.60 9.18 16.86
N SER A 241 14.63 9.04 18.19
CA SER A 241 13.71 8.14 18.88
C SER A 241 12.27 8.66 18.85
N LEU A 242 11.29 7.82 19.21
CA LEU A 242 9.92 8.29 19.41
C LEU A 242 9.82 9.32 20.54
N LEU A 243 10.66 9.20 21.57
CA LEU A 243 10.72 10.14 22.70
C LEU A 243 11.14 11.54 22.26
N ASP A 244 12.05 11.65 21.30
CA ASP A 244 12.47 12.94 20.74
C ASP A 244 11.40 13.61 19.85
N ASN A 245 10.40 12.83 19.43
CA ASN A 245 9.37 13.23 18.48
C ASN A 245 7.98 13.34 19.11
N VAL A 246 7.87 13.35 20.45
CA VAL A 246 6.60 13.35 21.20
C VAL A 246 5.61 14.40 20.70
N GLU A 247 6.03 15.65 20.52
CA GLU A 247 5.12 16.72 20.04
C GLU A 247 4.56 16.44 18.63
N ALA A 248 5.39 15.89 17.74
CA ALA A 248 4.95 15.55 16.38
C ALA A 248 3.99 14.34 16.39
N LEU A 249 4.21 13.39 17.31
CA LEU A 249 3.34 12.22 17.51
C LEU A 249 1.97 12.63 18.08
N GLU A 250 1.96 13.51 19.08
CA GLU A 250 0.73 14.11 19.58
C GLU A 250 -0.03 14.84 18.46
N GLU A 251 0.68 15.65 17.66
CA GLU A 251 0.07 16.36 16.55
C GLU A 251 -0.53 15.39 15.52
N LEU A 252 0.15 14.31 15.17
CA LEU A 252 -0.38 13.29 14.24
C LEU A 252 -1.68 12.67 14.76
N VAL A 253 -1.70 12.19 15.99
CA VAL A 253 -2.86 11.46 16.53
C VAL A 253 -4.05 12.41 16.72
N ASN A 254 -3.78 13.64 17.17
CA ASN A 254 -4.82 14.64 17.43
C ASN A 254 -5.20 15.49 16.22
N CYS A 255 -4.53 15.34 15.08
CA CYS A 255 -4.83 16.17 13.92
C CYS A 255 -6.28 15.95 13.45
N ASP A 256 -6.87 17.01 12.94
CA ASP A 256 -8.20 16.98 12.37
C ASP A 256 -8.28 18.04 11.27
N PHE A 257 -9.14 17.80 10.29
CA PHE A 257 -9.25 18.70 9.15
C PHE A 257 -9.73 20.08 9.57
N ALA A 258 -9.18 21.12 8.94
CA ALA A 258 -9.82 22.43 8.96
C ALA A 258 -11.28 22.31 8.44
N PRO A 259 -12.25 23.05 8.99
CA PRO A 259 -13.66 22.92 8.60
C PRO A 259 -13.88 23.01 7.08
N GLU A 260 -13.22 23.97 6.43
CA GLU A 260 -13.30 24.21 4.99
C GLU A 260 -12.73 23.03 4.19
N VAL A 261 -11.62 22.46 4.68
CA VAL A 261 -10.96 21.31 4.07
C VAL A 261 -11.81 20.05 4.20
N ARG A 262 -12.45 19.84 5.36
CA ARG A 262 -13.36 18.71 5.58
C ARG A 262 -14.53 18.75 4.61
N THR A 263 -15.13 19.93 4.41
CA THR A 263 -16.22 20.11 3.44
C THR A 263 -15.73 19.88 2.02
N LEU A 264 -14.54 20.37 1.67
CA LEU A 264 -13.95 20.21 0.34
C LEU A 264 -13.66 18.74 -0.02
N TYR A 265 -13.13 17.96 0.93
CA TYR A 265 -12.75 16.57 0.68
C TYR A 265 -13.94 15.61 0.72
N GLY A 266 -14.97 15.97 1.49
CA GLY A 266 -16.11 15.10 1.73
C GLY A 266 -15.78 13.92 2.65
N PRO A 267 -16.82 13.22 3.13
CA PRO A 267 -16.68 12.25 4.21
C PRO A 267 -15.85 11.03 3.80
N THR A 268 -15.98 10.53 2.56
CA THR A 268 -15.33 9.28 2.13
C THR A 268 -13.81 9.42 2.09
N VAL A 269 -13.34 10.56 1.56
CA VAL A 269 -11.91 10.88 1.51
C VAL A 269 -11.35 11.11 2.92
N CYS A 270 -12.12 11.74 3.80
CA CYS A 270 -11.76 11.89 5.21
C CYS A 270 -11.57 10.53 5.91
N VAL A 271 -12.46 9.55 5.65
CA VAL A 271 -12.33 8.18 6.16
C VAL A 271 -11.07 7.51 5.61
N ARG A 272 -10.81 7.59 4.30
CA ARG A 272 -9.59 7.06 3.66
C ARG A 272 -8.32 7.64 4.29
N PHE A 273 -8.31 8.95 4.54
CA PHE A 273 -7.21 9.60 5.25
C PHE A 273 -7.05 9.05 6.66
N ASN A 274 -8.14 8.92 7.43
CA ASN A 274 -8.09 8.43 8.80
C ASN A 274 -7.60 6.98 8.89
N LEU A 275 -7.97 6.11 7.93
CA LEU A 275 -7.43 4.76 7.80
C LEU A 275 -5.92 4.80 7.54
N ALA A 276 -5.47 5.59 6.58
CA ALA A 276 -4.07 5.72 6.24
C ALA A 276 -3.23 6.38 7.37
N ARG A 277 -3.82 7.30 8.13
CA ARG A 277 -3.22 7.87 9.34
C ARG A 277 -3.06 6.81 10.43
N THR A 278 -4.08 5.98 10.64
CA THR A 278 -4.01 4.86 11.59
C THR A 278 -2.92 3.86 11.17
N GLN A 279 -2.81 3.57 9.86
CA GLN A 279 -1.73 2.76 9.31
C GLN A 279 -0.34 3.33 9.65
N LEU A 280 -0.16 4.66 9.53
CA LEU A 280 1.09 5.35 9.90
C LEU A 280 1.40 5.21 11.40
N VAL A 281 0.41 5.43 12.27
CA VAL A 281 0.59 5.26 13.73
C VAL A 281 1.02 3.81 14.05
N LEU A 282 0.33 2.82 13.49
CA LEU A 282 0.63 1.40 13.71
C LEU A 282 1.99 0.97 13.12
N ALA A 283 2.47 1.64 12.07
CA ALA A 283 3.79 1.37 11.50
C ALA A 283 4.91 1.95 12.37
N LEU A 284 4.69 3.15 12.95
CA LEU A 284 5.62 3.78 13.89
C LEU A 284 5.84 2.90 15.12
N THR A 285 4.77 2.34 15.71
CA THR A 285 4.85 1.44 16.88
C THR A 285 5.56 0.12 16.58
N ASN A 286 5.34 -0.45 15.39
CA ASN A 286 6.02 -1.69 14.98
C ASN A 286 7.52 -1.51 14.74
N SER A 287 7.97 -0.35 14.27
CA SER A 287 9.39 -0.10 13.94
C SER A 287 10.33 -0.13 15.15
N VAL A 288 9.79 -0.06 16.37
CA VAL A 288 10.54 0.02 17.62
C VAL A 288 10.77 -1.35 18.28
N ARG A 289 9.92 -2.35 18.05
CA ARG A 289 9.96 -3.66 18.72
C ARG A 289 11.19 -4.54 18.43
N GLY A 290 12.15 -4.06 17.65
CA GLY A 290 13.40 -4.73 17.30
C GLY A 290 14.48 -4.79 18.40
N HIS A 291 14.18 -4.47 19.66
CA HIS A 291 15.09 -4.68 20.79
C HIS A 291 14.56 -5.79 21.72
N PRO A 292 15.22 -6.95 21.85
CA PRO A 292 14.77 -8.00 22.76
C PRO A 292 15.01 -7.56 24.20
N ILE A 293 13.96 -7.15 24.90
CA ILE A 293 13.96 -7.03 26.36
C ILE A 293 13.81 -8.43 26.94
N GLY A 294 14.74 -8.79 27.84
CA GLY A 294 14.82 -10.09 28.50
C GLY A 294 13.52 -10.48 29.23
N GLU A 295 13.28 -11.79 29.25
CA GLU A 295 12.05 -12.49 29.66
C GLU A 295 11.59 -12.32 31.13
N GLU A 296 12.07 -11.33 31.87
CA GLU A 296 11.79 -11.23 33.31
C GLU A 296 10.82 -10.10 33.70
N ALA A 297 10.39 -9.24 32.77
CA ALA A 297 9.50 -8.10 33.08
C ALA A 297 8.01 -8.30 32.74
N ARG A 298 7.62 -9.41 32.09
CA ARG A 298 6.23 -9.61 31.63
C ARG A 298 5.26 -10.16 32.69
N THR A 299 5.74 -10.47 33.89
CA THR A 299 4.93 -11.12 34.95
C THR A 299 4.56 -10.22 36.12
N ALA A 300 4.88 -8.91 36.10
CA ALA A 300 4.76 -8.07 37.29
C ALA A 300 3.75 -6.90 37.23
N SER A 301 3.14 -6.55 36.09
CA SER A 301 2.28 -5.34 36.02
C SER A 301 0.78 -5.58 35.82
N CYS A 302 0.29 -6.80 36.02
CA CYS A 302 -1.15 -7.10 35.91
C CYS A 302 -1.78 -7.50 37.26
N PHE A 303 -1.59 -6.70 38.31
CA PHE A 303 -2.49 -6.72 39.48
C PHE A 303 -2.39 -5.40 40.25
N VAL A 304 -3.38 -4.51 40.08
CA VAL A 304 -3.99 -3.77 41.21
C VAL A 304 -5.48 -3.62 40.91
N ASN A 305 -6.27 -4.06 41.89
CA ASN A 305 -7.73 -4.12 41.88
C ASN A 305 -8.40 -2.74 41.91
N SER A 306 -9.60 -2.74 41.32
CA SER A 306 -10.71 -1.81 41.48
C SER A 306 -10.95 -1.35 42.92
N GLU A 307 -11.13 -0.05 43.14
CA GLU A 307 -12.05 0.48 44.15
C GLU A 307 -12.85 1.67 43.60
N HIS A 308 -14.17 1.54 43.72
CA HIS A 308 -15.15 2.63 43.61
C HIS A 308 -14.96 3.62 44.76
N HIS A 309 -14.98 4.92 44.49
CA HIS A 309 -15.51 5.90 45.45
C HIS A 309 -16.07 7.14 44.74
N GLU A 310 -17.39 7.22 44.80
CA GLU A 310 -18.27 8.34 45.14
C GLU A 310 -17.95 9.78 44.69
N GLN A 311 -19.00 10.36 44.09
CA GLN A 311 -19.22 11.78 43.85
C GLN A 311 -19.00 12.61 45.11
N ASP A 312 -18.35 13.75 44.96
CA ASP A 312 -18.69 14.90 45.77
C ASP A 312 -18.70 16.20 44.96
N THR A 313 -19.74 16.98 45.23
CA THR A 313 -20.18 18.14 44.47
C THR A 313 -19.58 19.38 45.12
N GLN A 314 -18.87 20.23 44.39
CA GLN A 314 -18.68 21.62 44.79
C GLN A 314 -18.65 22.54 43.58
N GLU A 315 -19.70 23.37 43.51
CA GLU A 315 -19.90 24.45 42.56
C GLU A 315 -18.87 25.56 42.81
N THR A 316 -18.24 26.06 41.74
CA THR A 316 -17.78 27.45 41.70
C THR A 316 -17.88 27.95 40.26
N GLU A 317 -18.70 28.97 40.08
CA GLU A 317 -19.10 29.56 38.81
C GLU A 317 -17.96 30.30 38.08
N GLY A 318 -18.00 30.25 36.74
CA GLY A 318 -17.63 31.38 35.91
C GLY A 318 -16.27 31.32 35.19
N SER A 319 -16.23 30.71 34.01
CA SER A 319 -15.41 31.21 32.88
C SER A 319 -15.70 30.47 31.57
N CYS A 320 -16.31 31.19 30.64
CA CYS A 320 -16.29 31.07 29.17
C CYS A 320 -16.04 29.69 28.53
N LEU A 321 -17.09 29.13 27.91
CA LEU A 321 -17.06 27.96 27.03
C LEU A 321 -16.12 28.16 25.84
N GLN A 322 -14.87 27.72 25.98
CA GLN A 322 -14.09 27.26 24.83
C GLN A 322 -14.54 25.83 24.53
N THR A 323 -15.02 25.60 23.31
CA THR A 323 -15.30 24.26 22.79
C THR A 323 -13.95 23.56 22.62
N VAL A 324 -13.46 22.94 23.69
CA VAL A 324 -12.27 22.11 23.68
C VAL A 324 -12.60 20.89 22.83
N LYS A 325 -12.02 20.80 21.62
CA LYS A 325 -12.06 19.55 20.85
C LYS A 325 -11.45 18.44 21.72
N PRO A 326 -12.07 17.25 21.78
CA PRO A 326 -11.52 16.16 22.56
C PRO A 326 -10.13 15.82 22.02
N THR A 327 -9.12 15.96 22.87
CA THR A 327 -7.75 15.57 22.55
C THR A 327 -7.69 14.05 22.71
N ILE A 328 -7.38 13.34 21.63
CA ILE A 328 -7.37 11.87 21.57
C ILE A 328 -6.19 11.31 22.37
N LEU A 329 -5.04 11.99 22.30
CA LEU A 329 -3.79 11.54 22.91
C LEU A 329 -3.10 12.70 23.61
N THR A 330 -2.76 12.52 24.88
CA THR A 330 -1.94 13.47 25.65
C THR A 330 -0.70 12.74 26.17
N LEU A 331 0.46 13.06 25.62
CA LEU A 331 1.77 12.62 26.09
C LEU A 331 2.28 13.67 27.10
N HIS A 332 1.61 13.78 28.25
CA HIS A 332 1.99 14.73 29.29
C HIS A 332 3.43 14.48 29.80
N THR A 333 4.26 15.54 29.82
CA THR A 333 5.49 15.61 30.63
C THR A 333 5.17 15.88 32.10
N GLY A 334 4.35 15.03 32.73
CA GLY A 334 3.95 15.19 34.13
C GLY A 334 4.56 14.10 35.01
N LYS A 335 5.51 14.48 35.89
CA LYS A 335 6.18 13.75 37.01
C LYS A 335 6.65 12.29 36.82
N GLU A 336 6.03 11.48 35.98
CA GLU A 336 6.50 10.18 35.53
C GLU A 336 7.37 10.37 34.27
N GLU A 337 8.54 9.75 34.26
CA GLU A 337 9.43 9.78 33.10
C GLU A 337 8.77 9.02 31.94
N LEU A 338 8.56 9.71 30.80
CA LEU A 338 8.06 9.08 29.58
C LEU A 338 9.10 8.07 29.08
N THR A 339 8.80 6.78 29.20
CA THR A 339 9.60 5.72 28.57
C THR A 339 9.11 5.44 27.15
N GLN A 340 9.95 4.79 26.36
CA GLN A 340 9.64 4.41 24.98
C GLN A 340 8.46 3.42 24.92
N GLU A 341 8.40 2.47 25.85
CA GLU A 341 7.29 1.51 25.97
C GLU A 341 5.97 2.21 26.33
N ARG A 342 6.03 3.26 27.17
CA ARG A 342 4.85 4.04 27.51
C ARG A 342 4.32 4.82 26.31
N ILE A 343 5.20 5.38 25.48
CA ILE A 343 4.81 6.05 24.23
C ILE A 343 4.19 5.06 23.26
N GLU A 344 4.77 3.87 23.08
CA GLU A 344 4.17 2.82 22.25
C GLU A 344 2.76 2.44 22.73
N PHE A 345 2.59 2.22 24.03
CA PHE A 345 1.28 1.91 24.61
C PHE A 345 0.25 3.02 24.31
N LEU A 346 0.63 4.28 24.55
CA LEU A 346 -0.26 5.42 24.32
C LEU A 346 -0.59 5.58 22.82
N LEU A 347 0.37 5.34 21.92
CA LEU A 347 0.12 5.36 20.47
C LEU A 347 -0.86 4.25 20.04
N LEU A 348 -0.76 3.05 20.61
CA LEU A 348 -1.72 1.97 20.35
C LEU A 348 -3.12 2.31 20.87
N GLU A 349 -3.22 2.97 22.03
CA GLU A 349 -4.48 3.48 22.56
C GLU A 349 -5.07 4.57 21.64
N GLY A 350 -4.24 5.52 21.20
CA GLY A 350 -4.63 6.53 20.22
C GLY A 350 -5.12 5.92 18.90
N ALA A 351 -4.44 4.89 18.38
CA ALA A 351 -4.87 4.15 17.20
C ALA A 351 -6.23 3.45 17.42
N SER A 352 -6.47 2.90 18.62
CA SER A 352 -7.76 2.32 19.00
C SER A 352 -8.89 3.35 18.97
N SER A 353 -8.68 4.52 19.56
CA SER A 353 -9.65 5.63 19.54
C SER A 353 -9.91 6.15 18.13
N LEU A 354 -8.88 6.23 17.28
CA LEU A 354 -9.03 6.57 15.86
C LEU A 354 -9.91 5.54 15.12
N LEU A 355 -9.66 4.24 15.32
CA LEU A 355 -10.49 3.19 14.73
C LEU A 355 -11.92 3.22 15.24
N GLN A 356 -12.15 3.54 16.52
CA GLN A 356 -13.50 3.70 17.05
C GLN A 356 -14.25 4.85 16.35
N SER A 357 -13.57 5.98 16.12
CA SER A 357 -14.14 7.10 15.36
C SER A 357 -14.43 6.73 13.90
N ILE A 358 -13.52 6.01 13.25
CA ILE A 358 -13.71 5.52 11.87
C ILE A 358 -14.91 4.57 11.78
N SER A 359 -15.08 3.68 12.76
CA SER A 359 -16.21 2.75 12.82
C SER A 359 -17.56 3.50 12.82
N GLN A 360 -17.68 4.56 13.61
CA GLN A 360 -18.87 5.42 13.61
C GLN A 360 -19.08 6.10 12.25
N GLN A 361 -18.01 6.60 11.64
CA GLN A 361 -18.08 7.25 10.32
C GLN A 361 -18.52 6.27 9.22
N LEU A 362 -18.00 5.04 9.21
CA LEU A 362 -18.37 4.01 8.23
C LEU A 362 -19.87 3.65 8.30
N THR A 363 -20.47 3.65 9.50
CA THR A 363 -21.92 3.41 9.65
C THR A 363 -22.79 4.57 9.18
N ALA A 364 -22.26 5.79 9.20
CA ALA A 364 -22.97 7.00 8.80
C ALA A 364 -22.72 7.40 7.33
N GLN A 365 -21.86 6.67 6.62
CA GLN A 365 -21.33 7.02 5.31
C GLN A 365 -22.33 6.76 4.18
N SER A 366 -22.39 7.68 3.20
CA SER A 366 -23.15 7.53 1.95
C SER A 366 -22.25 7.36 0.71
N CYS A 367 -21.32 6.40 0.72
CA CYS A 367 -20.55 6.03 -0.48
C CYS A 367 -21.17 4.83 -1.20
N SER A 368 -20.65 4.46 -2.37
CA SER A 368 -21.11 3.25 -3.06
C SER A 368 -20.91 1.99 -2.20
N GLU A 369 -21.76 0.98 -2.37
CA GLU A 369 -21.66 -0.28 -1.62
C GLU A 369 -20.28 -0.94 -1.81
N MET A 370 -19.71 -0.82 -3.01
CA MET A 370 -18.38 -1.35 -3.32
C MET A 370 -17.26 -0.60 -2.59
N GLU A 371 -17.32 0.74 -2.54
CA GLU A 371 -16.37 1.52 -1.75
C GLU A 371 -16.53 1.26 -0.26
N ASN A 372 -17.75 1.08 0.23
CA ASN A 372 -17.99 0.77 1.64
C ASN A 372 -17.36 -0.58 2.03
N LEU A 373 -17.52 -1.59 1.16
CA LEU A 373 -16.87 -2.89 1.32
C LEU A 373 -15.35 -2.76 1.36
N GLU A 374 -14.76 -1.93 0.49
CA GLU A 374 -13.31 -1.72 0.41
C GLU A 374 -12.79 -1.14 1.73
N LEU A 375 -13.43 -0.06 2.20
CA LEU A 375 -13.05 0.64 3.42
C LEU A 375 -13.25 -0.24 4.66
N THR A 376 -14.29 -1.08 4.67
CA THR A 376 -14.56 -2.01 5.78
C THR A 376 -13.49 -3.09 5.89
N ILE A 377 -13.04 -3.64 4.76
CA ILE A 377 -11.96 -4.63 4.76
C ILE A 377 -10.64 -3.98 5.20
N GLU A 378 -10.31 -2.79 4.68
CA GLU A 378 -9.11 -2.06 5.14
C GLU A 378 -9.17 -1.74 6.64
N PHE A 379 -10.33 -1.32 7.14
CA PHE A 379 -10.59 -1.10 8.56
C PHE A 379 -10.32 -2.36 9.40
N ASN A 380 -10.88 -3.50 8.99
CA ASN A 380 -10.70 -4.77 9.70
C ASN A 380 -9.23 -5.23 9.70
N LEU A 381 -8.49 -5.02 8.60
CA LEU A 381 -7.06 -5.35 8.53
C LEU A 381 -6.21 -4.46 9.46
N LEU A 382 -6.52 -3.17 9.58
CA LEU A 382 -5.86 -2.29 10.54
C LEU A 382 -6.20 -2.66 11.98
N LYS A 383 -7.46 -3.03 12.24
CA LYS A 383 -7.91 -3.50 13.55
C LYS A 383 -7.24 -4.84 13.94
N ALA A 384 -7.07 -5.75 12.98
CA ALA A 384 -6.30 -6.97 13.18
C ALA A 384 -4.85 -6.65 13.57
N ASN A 385 -4.17 -5.77 12.82
CA ASN A 385 -2.80 -5.33 13.15
C ASN A 385 -2.71 -4.68 14.54
N LEU A 386 -3.67 -3.83 14.92
CA LEU A 386 -3.73 -3.26 16.27
C LEU A 386 -3.82 -4.36 17.34
N TYR A 387 -4.75 -5.30 17.19
CA TYR A 387 -4.92 -6.39 18.16
C TYR A 387 -3.68 -7.27 18.26
N LEU A 388 -3.04 -7.57 17.13
CA LEU A 388 -1.81 -8.33 17.11
C LEU A 388 -0.69 -7.60 17.86
N GLN A 389 -0.57 -6.28 17.65
CA GLN A 389 0.40 -5.48 18.37
C GLN A 389 0.10 -5.44 19.87
N GLN A 390 -1.16 -5.40 20.28
CA GLN A 390 -1.56 -5.47 21.69
C GLN A 390 -1.41 -6.86 22.31
N GLY A 391 -1.06 -7.89 21.53
CA GLY A 391 -0.93 -9.27 21.99
C GLY A 391 -2.24 -10.08 21.97
N TYR A 392 -3.31 -9.52 21.42
CA TYR A 392 -4.61 -10.19 21.26
C TYR A 392 -4.69 -10.93 19.92
N ALA A 393 -3.86 -11.97 19.74
CA ALA A 393 -3.74 -12.72 18.49
C ALA A 393 -5.08 -13.38 18.05
N ALA A 394 -5.86 -13.90 18.99
CA ALA A 394 -7.19 -14.46 18.71
C ALA A 394 -8.15 -13.41 18.10
N LEU A 395 -8.25 -12.21 18.68
CA LEU A 395 -9.08 -11.13 18.14
C LEU A 395 -8.57 -10.65 16.77
N SER A 396 -7.24 -10.64 16.58
CA SER A 396 -6.65 -10.34 15.27
C SER A 396 -7.09 -11.34 14.20
N SER A 397 -7.04 -12.64 14.53
CA SER A 397 -7.48 -13.71 13.63
C SER A 397 -8.97 -13.60 13.29
N GLU A 398 -9.82 -13.25 14.25
CA GLU A 398 -11.26 -13.04 14.06
C GLU A 398 -11.54 -11.91 13.05
N MET A 399 -10.82 -10.78 13.15
CA MET A 399 -10.97 -9.66 12.21
C MET A 399 -10.53 -10.05 10.79
N ALA A 400 -9.46 -10.84 10.65
CA ALA A 400 -9.00 -11.35 9.36
C ALA A 400 -10.01 -12.33 8.75
N VAL A 401 -10.57 -13.25 9.55
CA VAL A 401 -11.64 -14.17 9.13
C VAL A 401 -12.89 -13.39 8.72
N SER A 402 -13.31 -12.41 9.50
CA SER A 402 -14.46 -11.54 9.17
C SER A 402 -14.28 -10.90 7.78
N SER A 403 -13.07 -10.44 7.48
CA SER A 403 -12.73 -9.86 6.16
C SER A 403 -12.80 -10.88 5.03
N LEU A 404 -12.31 -12.10 5.24
CA LEU A 404 -12.42 -13.19 4.26
C LEU A 404 -13.88 -13.59 4.02
N VAL A 405 -14.68 -13.68 5.08
CA VAL A 405 -16.13 -13.97 4.98
C VAL A 405 -16.84 -12.87 4.21
N LEU A 406 -16.52 -11.59 4.46
CA LEU A 406 -17.10 -10.47 3.70
C LEU A 406 -16.76 -10.55 2.21
N LEU A 407 -15.51 -10.89 1.86
CA LEU A 407 -15.09 -11.09 0.47
C LEU A 407 -15.85 -12.25 -0.22
N GLN A 408 -16.22 -13.30 0.51
CA GLN A 408 -16.94 -14.45 -0.04
C GLN A 408 -18.45 -14.24 -0.12
N THR A 409 -19.03 -13.57 0.87
CA THR A 409 -20.50 -13.54 1.09
C THR A 409 -21.15 -12.24 0.65
N SER A 410 -20.37 -11.21 0.32
CA SER A 410 -20.94 -9.91 -0.04
C SER A 410 -21.79 -10.00 -1.32
N PRO A 411 -23.07 -9.56 -1.27
CA PRO A 411 -23.97 -9.62 -2.41
C PRO A 411 -23.51 -8.76 -3.58
N VAL A 412 -22.70 -7.71 -3.33
CA VAL A 412 -22.16 -6.81 -4.35
C VAL A 412 -21.18 -7.56 -5.29
N LEU A 413 -20.39 -8.47 -4.73
CA LEU A 413 -19.44 -9.30 -5.49
C LEU A 413 -20.15 -10.42 -6.24
N VAL A 414 -21.14 -11.06 -5.59
CA VAL A 414 -21.92 -12.15 -6.19
C VAL A 414 -22.82 -11.64 -7.32
N ARG A 415 -23.50 -10.50 -7.14
CA ARG A 415 -24.35 -9.88 -8.17
C ARG A 415 -23.53 -9.41 -9.38
N GLY A 416 -22.27 -9.02 -9.18
CA GLY A 416 -21.33 -8.66 -10.24
C GLY A 416 -20.81 -9.82 -11.10
N SER A 417 -21.09 -11.08 -10.73
CA SER A 417 -20.74 -12.29 -11.49
C SER A 417 -21.92 -12.90 -12.26
N SER A 418 -23.16 -12.48 -11.98
CA SER A 418 -24.33 -12.92 -12.73
C SER A 418 -24.63 -11.91 -13.83
N GLU A 419 -24.38 -12.28 -15.08
CA GLU A 419 -24.84 -11.55 -16.26
C GLU A 419 -26.38 -11.49 -16.27
N GLN A 420 -26.95 -10.46 -15.65
CA GLN A 420 -28.33 -10.03 -15.90
C GLN A 420 -28.32 -8.61 -16.46
N TYR A 421 -27.67 -8.46 -17.61
CA TYR A 421 -27.90 -7.35 -18.53
C TYR A 421 -28.93 -7.78 -19.60
N ALA A 422 -30.13 -8.13 -19.18
CA ALA A 422 -31.27 -8.21 -20.09
C ALA A 422 -32.58 -8.17 -19.29
N LYS A 423 -33.36 -7.10 -19.54
CA LYS A 423 -34.68 -6.79 -18.98
C LYS A 423 -34.67 -6.29 -17.53
N ASP A 424 -34.61 -4.98 -17.37
CA ASP A 424 -35.79 -4.26 -16.91
C ASP A 424 -35.68 -2.77 -17.25
N ASN A 425 -36.36 -2.39 -18.33
CA ASN A 425 -36.79 -1.02 -18.56
C ASN A 425 -37.90 -0.72 -17.56
N SER A 426 -37.55 -0.37 -16.34
CA SER A 426 -38.45 0.37 -15.45
C SER A 426 -37.72 1.57 -14.88
N VAL A 427 -38.15 2.74 -15.33
CA VAL A 427 -37.74 4.04 -14.85
C VAL A 427 -38.05 4.13 -13.36
N SER A 428 -37.07 3.82 -12.53
CA SER A 428 -37.07 4.19 -11.13
C SER A 428 -35.80 5.00 -10.88
N ASN A 429 -36.01 6.29 -10.61
CA ASN A 429 -34.99 7.27 -10.24
C ASN A 429 -34.22 6.78 -9.01
N THR A 430 -33.18 5.98 -9.22
CA THR A 430 -32.08 5.84 -8.27
C THR A 430 -31.02 6.84 -8.69
N LEU A 431 -30.66 7.72 -7.76
CA LEU A 431 -29.60 8.71 -7.91
C LEU A 431 -28.41 8.09 -8.64
N HIS A 432 -28.02 8.75 -9.72
CA HIS A 432 -26.92 8.44 -10.62
C HIS A 432 -25.60 8.36 -9.83
N GLY A 433 -25.36 7.23 -9.16
CA GLY A 433 -24.22 7.04 -8.26
C GLY A 433 -22.95 6.77 -9.04
N ASP A 434 -21.90 7.55 -8.76
CA ASP A 434 -20.50 7.48 -9.19
C ASP A 434 -19.99 6.10 -9.71
N TYR A 435 -20.45 5.70 -10.91
CA TYR A 435 -20.07 4.44 -11.56
C TYR A 435 -18.54 4.24 -11.66
N PRO A 436 -17.72 5.28 -11.95
CA PRO A 436 -16.27 5.11 -12.03
C PRO A 436 -15.60 4.71 -10.69
N LYS A 437 -16.07 5.25 -9.55
CA LYS A 437 -15.47 4.96 -8.24
C LYS A 437 -15.79 3.55 -7.77
N ALA A 438 -17.00 3.06 -8.04
CA ALA A 438 -17.40 1.69 -7.74
C ALA A 438 -16.57 0.67 -8.54
N VAL A 439 -16.29 0.96 -9.82
CA VAL A 439 -15.42 0.12 -10.66
C VAL A 439 -13.98 0.12 -10.12
N GLU A 440 -13.44 1.28 -9.76
CA GLU A 440 -12.09 1.36 -9.16
C GLU A 440 -12.00 0.62 -7.83
N ALA A 441 -13.01 0.74 -6.97
CA ALA A 441 -13.08 -0.03 -5.72
C ALA A 441 -13.14 -1.53 -5.98
N ARG A 442 -13.88 -1.97 -7.02
CA ARG A 442 -13.92 -3.38 -7.43
C ARG A 442 -12.56 -3.88 -7.90
N GLU A 443 -11.81 -3.08 -8.66
CA GLU A 443 -10.45 -3.44 -9.07
C GLU A 443 -9.50 -3.61 -7.87
N ARG A 444 -9.68 -2.80 -6.82
CA ARG A 444 -8.88 -2.92 -5.58
C ARG A 444 -9.34 -4.09 -4.70
N ILE A 445 -10.62 -4.44 -4.73
CA ILE A 445 -11.18 -5.65 -4.13
C ILE A 445 -11.01 -6.83 -5.10
N GLY A 446 -9.76 -7.27 -5.22
CA GLY A 446 -9.39 -8.43 -6.05
C GLY A 446 -8.65 -9.50 -5.26
N VAL A 447 -8.04 -10.42 -6.00
CA VAL A 447 -7.23 -11.53 -5.46
C VAL A 447 -6.15 -11.05 -4.49
N SER A 448 -5.53 -9.89 -4.73
CA SER A 448 -4.51 -9.38 -3.81
C SER A 448 -5.09 -8.94 -2.46
N MET A 449 -6.33 -8.43 -2.41
CA MET A 449 -6.99 -8.13 -1.13
C MET A 449 -7.29 -9.42 -0.36
N TRP A 450 -7.72 -10.48 -1.07
CA TRP A 450 -7.89 -11.81 -0.49
C TRP A 450 -6.59 -12.32 0.13
N LEU A 451 -5.49 -12.28 -0.63
CA LEU A 451 -4.17 -12.72 -0.17
C LEU A 451 -3.65 -11.92 1.03
N ARG A 452 -3.95 -10.62 1.12
CA ARG A 452 -3.65 -9.80 2.29
C ARG A 452 -4.44 -10.23 3.53
N CYS A 453 -5.72 -10.52 3.39
CA CYS A 453 -6.53 -11.07 4.47
C CYS A 453 -6.03 -12.46 4.90
N ARG A 454 -5.67 -13.31 3.94
CA ARG A 454 -5.10 -14.65 4.17
C ARG A 454 -3.78 -14.55 4.96
N PHE A 455 -2.89 -13.67 4.55
CA PHE A 455 -1.64 -13.40 5.26
C PHE A 455 -1.90 -12.89 6.68
N ALA A 456 -2.79 -11.91 6.87
CA ALA A 456 -3.11 -11.38 8.19
C ALA A 456 -3.65 -12.46 9.15
N LEU A 457 -4.48 -13.38 8.65
CA LEU A 457 -4.97 -14.52 9.41
C LEU A 457 -3.83 -15.45 9.84
N ILE A 458 -2.99 -15.89 8.89
CA ILE A 458 -1.88 -16.81 9.16
C ILE A 458 -0.88 -16.17 10.14
N HIS A 459 -0.51 -14.91 9.91
CA HIS A 459 0.38 -14.16 10.81
C HIS A 459 -0.16 -14.07 12.24
N SER A 460 -1.48 -13.85 12.39
CA SER A 460 -2.12 -13.83 13.71
C SER A 460 -2.10 -15.20 14.38
N LEU A 461 -2.36 -16.27 13.64
CA LEU A 461 -2.35 -17.64 14.18
C LEU A 461 -0.95 -18.11 14.57
N VAL A 462 0.08 -17.77 13.79
CA VAL A 462 1.49 -18.08 14.14
C VAL A 462 1.91 -17.34 15.42
N ALA A 463 1.47 -16.09 15.59
CA ALA A 463 1.69 -15.35 16.84
C ALA A 463 0.94 -15.97 18.03
N ASP A 464 -0.29 -16.45 17.83
CA ASP A 464 -1.07 -17.12 18.88
C ASP A 464 -0.45 -18.45 19.33
N VAL A 465 0.09 -19.23 18.39
CA VAL A 465 0.88 -20.44 18.70
C VAL A 465 2.08 -20.09 19.58
N THR A 466 2.76 -18.97 19.32
CA THR A 466 3.90 -18.51 20.14
C THR A 466 3.46 -18.18 21.58
N GLY A 467 2.28 -17.58 21.75
CA GLY A 467 1.73 -17.24 23.08
C GLY A 467 1.15 -18.44 23.83
N THR A 468 0.52 -19.38 23.14
CA THR A 468 -0.18 -20.53 23.74
C THR A 468 0.72 -21.77 23.91
N ALA A 469 1.78 -21.93 23.11
CA ALA A 469 2.75 -23.02 23.26
C ALA A 469 3.48 -22.99 24.62
N ALA A 470 3.59 -21.82 25.26
CA ALA A 470 4.12 -21.69 26.62
C ALA A 470 3.17 -22.26 27.70
N LEU A 471 1.87 -22.38 27.41
CA LEU A 471 0.83 -22.75 28.39
C LEU A 471 0.30 -24.18 28.19
N PHE A 472 0.26 -24.71 26.96
CA PHE A 472 -0.30 -26.04 26.68
C PHE A 472 0.44 -26.77 25.54
N PRO A 473 1.52 -27.52 25.83
CA PRO A 473 2.20 -28.33 24.82
C PRO A 473 1.32 -29.51 24.38
N GLY A 474 1.04 -29.63 23.07
CA GLY A 474 0.51 -30.87 22.47
C GLY A 474 -0.85 -30.81 21.74
N LYS A 475 -1.40 -29.63 21.41
CA LYS A 475 -2.67 -29.51 20.67
C LYS A 475 -2.45 -29.46 19.14
N ASN A 476 -3.33 -30.11 18.38
CA ASN A 476 -3.37 -30.16 16.90
C ASN A 476 -3.44 -28.80 16.16
N MET A 477 -3.54 -27.67 16.87
CA MET A 477 -3.64 -26.35 16.25
C MET A 477 -2.44 -26.04 15.34
N ASN A 478 -1.26 -26.55 15.69
CA ASN A 478 -0.08 -26.38 14.83
C ASN A 478 -0.32 -26.98 13.44
N GLU A 479 -0.93 -28.16 13.35
CA GLU A 479 -1.19 -28.84 12.07
C GLU A 479 -2.20 -28.08 11.21
N GLU A 480 -3.28 -27.58 11.83
CA GLU A 480 -4.29 -26.75 11.15
C GLU A 480 -3.68 -25.45 10.60
N VAL A 481 -2.80 -24.79 11.36
CA VAL A 481 -2.10 -23.56 10.90
C VAL A 481 -1.15 -23.88 9.75
N ALA A 482 -0.45 -25.01 9.77
CA ALA A 482 0.40 -25.39 8.64
C ALA A 482 -0.39 -25.79 7.40
N GLN A 483 -1.54 -26.43 7.55
CA GLN A 483 -2.43 -26.70 6.43
C GLN A 483 -2.91 -25.39 5.81
N LEU A 484 -3.38 -24.44 6.63
CA LEU A 484 -3.83 -23.12 6.18
C LEU A 484 -2.72 -22.33 5.47
N LEU A 485 -1.49 -22.42 6.00
CA LEU A 485 -0.29 -21.85 5.38
C LEU A 485 -0.01 -22.47 4.02
N GLN A 486 -0.06 -23.80 3.90
CA GLN A 486 0.17 -24.50 2.65
C GLN A 486 -0.88 -24.13 1.60
N GLU A 487 -2.15 -24.03 2.00
CA GLU A 487 -3.22 -23.52 1.14
C GLU A 487 -2.93 -22.09 0.67
N GLY A 488 -2.49 -21.20 1.57
CA GLY A 488 -2.10 -19.83 1.21
C GLY A 488 -0.90 -19.76 0.26
N LEU A 489 0.09 -20.64 0.41
CA LEU A 489 1.22 -20.75 -0.52
C LEU A 489 0.76 -21.26 -1.89
N ASN A 490 -0.12 -22.27 -1.91
CA ASN A 490 -0.70 -22.79 -3.15
C ASN A 490 -1.50 -21.71 -3.89
N GLU A 491 -2.32 -20.96 -3.17
CA GLU A 491 -3.04 -19.78 -3.67
C GLU A 491 -2.09 -18.77 -4.31
N CYS A 492 -0.98 -18.42 -3.64
CA CYS A 492 0.01 -17.48 -4.19
C CYS A 492 0.66 -18.03 -5.47
N VAL A 493 0.95 -19.33 -5.54
CA VAL A 493 1.52 -19.97 -6.75
C VAL A 493 0.51 -19.98 -7.90
N ILE A 494 -0.76 -20.28 -7.64
CA ILE A 494 -1.83 -20.29 -8.64
C ILE A 494 -2.00 -18.91 -9.26
N TRP A 495 -1.96 -17.86 -8.43
CA TRP A 495 -2.17 -16.48 -8.91
C TRP A 495 -0.89 -15.74 -9.28
N GLY A 496 0.29 -16.28 -8.98
CA GLY A 496 1.57 -15.67 -9.30
C GLY A 496 1.97 -14.49 -8.39
N ASP A 497 1.46 -14.42 -7.15
CA ASP A 497 1.84 -13.38 -6.18
C ASP A 497 3.08 -13.79 -5.36
N HIS A 498 4.23 -13.47 -5.93
CA HIS A 498 5.54 -13.74 -5.33
C HIS A 498 5.78 -12.94 -4.05
N ASN A 499 5.18 -11.76 -3.90
CA ASN A 499 5.42 -10.90 -2.74
C ASN A 499 4.71 -11.46 -1.50
N THR A 500 3.42 -11.81 -1.63
CA THR A 500 2.69 -12.47 -0.54
C THR A 500 3.28 -13.86 -0.26
N GLN A 501 3.68 -14.60 -1.29
CA GLN A 501 4.35 -15.89 -1.11
C GLN A 501 5.59 -15.77 -0.22
N ALA A 502 6.45 -14.78 -0.47
CA ALA A 502 7.65 -14.55 0.32
C ALA A 502 7.33 -14.23 1.79
N LEU A 503 6.29 -13.43 2.05
CA LEU A 503 5.84 -13.13 3.40
C LEU A 503 5.32 -14.39 4.12
N LEU A 504 4.50 -15.20 3.44
CA LEU A 504 4.00 -16.47 3.99
C LEU A 504 5.14 -17.46 4.27
N MET A 505 6.17 -17.52 3.43
CA MET A 505 7.32 -18.39 3.68
C MET A 505 8.10 -18.00 4.93
N VAL A 506 8.12 -16.72 5.31
CA VAL A 506 8.74 -16.30 6.58
C VAL A 506 7.89 -16.70 7.78
N GLU A 507 6.58 -16.53 7.71
CA GLU A 507 5.66 -17.04 8.75
C GLU A 507 5.78 -18.57 8.88
N GLY A 508 5.92 -19.27 7.75
CA GLY A 508 6.17 -20.71 7.70
C GLY A 508 7.47 -21.10 8.36
N ALA A 509 8.56 -20.38 8.07
CA ALA A 509 9.84 -20.62 8.72
C ALA A 509 9.76 -20.43 10.24
N GLN A 510 9.00 -19.44 10.72
CA GLN A 510 8.75 -19.23 12.14
C GLN A 510 7.95 -20.39 12.74
N LEU A 511 6.89 -20.84 12.06
CA LEU A 511 6.09 -21.98 12.50
C LEU A 511 6.90 -23.28 12.59
N GLU A 512 7.75 -23.57 11.59
CA GLU A 512 8.62 -24.75 11.62
C GLU A 512 9.71 -24.66 12.70
N ALA A 513 10.24 -23.45 12.96
CA ALA A 513 11.14 -23.24 14.09
C ALA A 513 10.44 -23.53 15.43
N LEU A 514 9.19 -23.10 15.61
CA LEU A 514 8.37 -23.40 16.79
C LEU A 514 8.08 -24.91 16.95
N ARG A 515 8.07 -25.66 15.85
CA ARG A 515 7.93 -27.12 15.83
C ARG A 515 9.23 -27.87 16.09
N GLY A 516 10.35 -27.16 16.27
CA GLY A 516 11.68 -27.76 16.43
C GLY A 516 12.30 -28.27 15.11
N LYS A 517 11.75 -27.90 13.96
CA LYS A 517 12.24 -28.28 12.63
C LYS A 517 13.08 -27.17 12.02
N THR A 518 14.28 -26.98 12.58
CA THR A 518 15.19 -25.90 12.19
C THR A 518 15.67 -26.01 10.74
N ASP A 519 15.84 -27.23 10.22
CA ASP A 519 16.28 -27.44 8.84
C ASP A 519 15.20 -27.01 7.84
N ASP A 520 13.93 -27.33 8.10
CA ASP A 520 12.80 -26.93 7.28
C ASP A 520 12.61 -25.39 7.33
N SER A 521 12.77 -24.80 8.52
CA SER A 521 12.76 -23.34 8.70
C SER A 521 13.84 -22.64 7.85
N MET A 522 15.07 -23.15 7.89
CA MET A 522 16.17 -22.62 7.09
C MET A 522 15.96 -22.82 5.60
N ALA A 523 15.42 -23.97 5.17
CA ALA A 523 15.09 -24.24 3.78
C ALA A 523 14.06 -23.23 3.24
N MET A 524 13.02 -22.90 4.00
CA MET A 524 12.06 -21.87 3.62
C MET A 524 12.70 -20.49 3.49
N LEU A 525 13.52 -20.06 4.47
CA LEU A 525 14.20 -18.76 4.42
C LEU A 525 15.19 -18.63 3.27
N GLN A 526 15.85 -19.72 2.87
CA GLN A 526 16.80 -19.72 1.75
C GLN A 526 16.12 -19.46 0.40
N VAL A 527 14.83 -19.80 0.26
CA VAL A 527 14.06 -19.61 -0.98
C VAL A 527 13.55 -18.16 -1.13
N VAL A 528 13.31 -17.45 -0.02
CA VAL A 528 12.75 -16.10 -0.01
C VAL A 528 13.52 -15.10 -0.90
N PRO A 529 14.87 -15.01 -0.88
CA PRO A 529 15.62 -14.13 -1.77
C PRO A 529 15.40 -14.42 -3.26
N TRP A 530 15.19 -15.68 -3.64
CA TRP A 530 14.97 -16.09 -5.03
C TRP A 530 13.57 -15.72 -5.53
N ILE A 531 12.59 -15.64 -4.63
CA ILE A 531 11.22 -15.24 -4.94
C ILE A 531 11.11 -13.70 -5.03
N VAL A 532 11.72 -12.99 -4.08
CA VAL A 532 11.65 -11.51 -4.00
C VAL A 532 12.55 -10.82 -5.03
N VAL A 533 13.58 -11.50 -5.53
CA VAL A 533 14.44 -11.03 -6.61
C VAL A 533 14.29 -11.96 -7.82
N PRO A 534 13.40 -11.66 -8.78
CA PRO A 534 13.29 -12.51 -9.96
C PRO A 534 14.57 -12.43 -10.80
N TRP A 535 15.26 -13.58 -10.86
CA TRP A 535 16.21 -14.05 -11.89
C TRP A 535 17.39 -13.14 -12.30
N LYS A 536 18.60 -13.59 -11.92
CA LYS A 536 19.83 -13.47 -12.73
C LYS A 536 19.94 -14.73 -13.58
N GLY A 537 19.92 -14.60 -14.92
CA GLY A 537 20.45 -15.63 -15.80
C GLY A 537 21.99 -15.72 -15.71
N PRO A 538 22.62 -16.82 -16.14
CA PRO A 538 24.03 -17.06 -15.91
C PRO A 538 24.88 -16.33 -16.94
N SER A 539 25.69 -15.35 -16.52
CA SER A 539 26.94 -15.03 -17.20
C SER A 539 27.98 -14.57 -16.19
N LEU A 540 29.10 -15.30 -16.20
CA LEU A 540 30.31 -14.98 -15.47
C LEU A 540 30.89 -13.63 -15.95
N SER A 541 31.60 -12.97 -15.04
CA SER A 541 32.60 -11.93 -15.31
C SER A 541 32.07 -10.54 -15.73
N SER A 542 31.77 -9.69 -14.75
CA SER A 542 32.53 -8.43 -14.60
C SER A 542 32.34 -7.84 -13.19
N ARG A 543 33.44 -7.38 -12.59
CA ARG A 543 33.44 -6.61 -11.35
C ARG A 543 32.96 -5.19 -11.66
N HIS A 544 31.65 -4.95 -11.62
CA HIS A 544 31.11 -3.62 -11.42
C HIS A 544 29.92 -3.69 -10.47
N ASN A 545 29.91 -2.76 -9.50
CA ASN A 545 29.00 -2.68 -8.37
C ASN A 545 27.52 -2.83 -8.78
N PRO A 546 26.70 -3.62 -8.06
CA PRO A 546 25.26 -3.67 -8.32
C PRO A 546 24.61 -2.37 -7.81
N LEU A 547 23.94 -1.65 -8.72
CA LEU A 547 23.05 -0.53 -8.39
C LEU A 547 21.83 -1.03 -7.58
N PRO A 548 21.36 -0.28 -6.55
CA PRO A 548 20.29 -0.70 -5.65
C PRO A 548 18.92 -0.38 -6.26
N GLY A 549 18.43 -1.19 -7.20
CA GLY A 549 17.15 -0.97 -7.89
C GLY A 549 16.00 -1.90 -7.49
N ARG A 550 16.22 -2.87 -6.58
CA ARG A 550 15.24 -3.90 -6.24
C ARG A 550 15.22 -4.16 -4.74
N ILE A 551 14.66 -3.20 -3.99
CA ILE A 551 14.24 -3.42 -2.61
C ILE A 551 12.70 -3.39 -2.66
N CYS A 552 12.08 -4.56 -2.81
CA CYS A 552 10.65 -4.71 -2.59
C CYS A 552 10.34 -4.36 -1.12
N THR A 553 9.16 -3.81 -0.80
CA THR A 553 8.77 -3.49 0.60
C THR A 553 8.85 -4.71 1.52
N SER A 554 8.68 -5.91 0.95
CA SER A 554 9.00 -7.16 1.62
C SER A 554 10.42 -7.14 2.18
N SER A 555 11.44 -6.56 1.55
CA SER A 555 12.79 -6.48 2.13
C SER A 555 12.88 -5.68 3.45
N VAL A 556 12.00 -4.72 3.72
CA VAL A 556 11.99 -3.97 5.00
C VAL A 556 11.20 -4.75 6.06
N ARG A 557 10.00 -5.24 5.69
CA ARG A 557 9.15 -6.03 6.59
C ARG A 557 9.72 -7.42 6.89
N LEU A 558 10.29 -8.09 5.88
CA LEU A 558 11.09 -9.32 6.03
C LEU A 558 12.34 -9.06 6.87
N ARG A 559 13.03 -7.91 6.72
CA ARG A 559 14.15 -7.59 7.61
C ARG A 559 13.71 -7.46 9.06
N GLU A 560 12.54 -6.89 9.31
CA GLU A 560 12.00 -6.76 10.66
C GLU A 560 11.54 -8.11 11.22
N ILE A 561 10.84 -8.94 10.43
CA ILE A 561 10.44 -10.29 10.86
C ILE A 561 11.67 -11.18 11.07
N LEU A 562 12.69 -11.11 10.21
CA LEU A 562 13.96 -11.84 10.37
C LEU A 562 14.72 -11.42 11.64
N LYS A 563 14.62 -10.16 12.08
CA LYS A 563 15.21 -9.71 13.36
C LYS A 563 14.47 -10.27 14.57
N GLN A 564 13.19 -10.61 14.44
CA GLN A 564 12.37 -11.18 15.51
C GLN A 564 12.55 -12.69 15.68
N LEU A 565 13.23 -13.36 14.74
CA LEU A 565 13.56 -14.78 14.88
C LEU A 565 14.64 -14.98 15.97
N PRO A 566 14.43 -15.87 16.94
CA PRO A 566 15.44 -16.21 17.95
C PRO A 566 16.55 -17.08 17.33
N LEU A 567 17.37 -16.50 16.47
CA LEU A 567 18.61 -17.13 16.00
C LEU A 567 19.68 -16.96 17.08
N ARG A 568 19.57 -17.71 18.19
CA ARG A 568 20.68 -17.86 19.13
C ARG A 568 21.83 -18.60 18.44
N THR A 569 22.94 -17.88 18.21
CA THR A 569 24.29 -18.40 17.94
C THR A 569 24.41 -19.50 16.87
N ILE A 570 24.68 -19.11 15.63
CA ILE A 570 25.29 -20.02 14.64
C ILE A 570 26.77 -19.67 14.55
N GLN A 571 27.61 -20.46 15.23
CA GLN A 571 29.04 -20.50 14.95
C GLN A 571 29.23 -20.94 13.49
N ALA A 572 30.09 -20.22 12.75
CA ALA A 572 30.50 -20.65 11.42
C ALA A 572 31.05 -22.09 11.47
N PRO A 573 30.72 -22.96 10.52
CA PRO A 573 31.26 -24.31 10.49
C PRO A 573 32.80 -24.25 10.34
N PRO A 574 33.55 -25.16 10.99
CA PRO A 574 35.01 -25.14 10.93
C PRO A 574 35.47 -25.41 9.49
N VAL A 575 36.37 -24.54 9.02
CA VAL A 575 37.09 -24.72 7.77
C VAL A 575 37.85 -26.04 7.84
N LEU A 576 37.41 -27.04 7.08
CA LEU A 576 38.17 -28.25 6.79
C LEU A 576 39.47 -27.82 6.10
N LYS A 577 40.59 -27.89 6.83
CA LYS A 577 41.92 -27.78 6.27
C LYS A 577 42.17 -29.02 5.41
N ASP A 578 42.49 -28.78 4.15
CA ASP A 578 43.00 -29.78 3.22
C ASP A 578 44.13 -30.58 3.84
N THR A 579 43.91 -31.89 3.98
CA THR A 579 44.97 -32.87 4.13
C THR A 579 44.78 -33.96 3.09
N HIS A 580 45.42 -33.82 1.94
CA HIS A 580 46.01 -34.97 1.27
C HIS A 580 47.39 -34.60 0.74
N LYS A 581 48.40 -35.12 1.47
CA LYS A 581 49.73 -35.46 0.97
C LYS A 581 49.64 -36.80 0.24
N MET A 582 50.50 -36.90 -0.78
CA MET A 582 50.87 -38.04 -1.63
C MET A 582 49.89 -38.41 -2.74
#